data_AF-A0A4Q3TDK1-F1
#
_entry.id   AF-A0A4Q3TDK1-F1
#
_cell.length_a   1.000
_cell.length_b   1.000
_cell.length_c   1.000
_cell.angle_alpha   90.00
_cell.angle_beta   90.00
_cell.angle_gamma   90.00
#
_symmetry.space_group_name_H-M   'P 1'
#
loop_
_entity.id
_entity.type
_entity.pdbx_description
1 polymer ?
#
loop_
_entity_poly.entity_id
_entity_poly.type
_entity_poly.pdbx_seq_one_letter_code
_entity_poly.pdbx_strand_id
1 'polypeptide(L)'
;MLASDTPLALEQIASLKKSDRLPVLFLGHGSPMNAIGDNEYRRSWQALGAEFGATLPPPQLILCISAHWLTEGWWLTAMDQPKTIHDFGGFPQELFDVQYPAPGDSDAAQALSQLVRQRGAAPLGLDVDQWG
;
A
#
# COMPACT_ATOMS: atom_id res chain seq x y z
N MET A 1 20.61 22.91 18.21
CA MET A 1 19.37 23.61 17.82
C MET A 1 18.85 22.89 16.58
N LEU A 2 18.06 21.82 16.76
CA LEU A 2 17.45 21.09 15.64
C LEU A 2 16.06 21.69 15.46
N ALA A 3 15.85 22.40 14.35
CA ALA A 3 14.53 22.83 13.96
C ALA A 3 13.65 21.60 13.80
N SER A 4 12.47 21.64 14.43
CA SER A 4 11.45 20.61 14.29
C SER A 4 10.85 20.74 12.89
N ASP A 5 11.30 19.91 11.95
CA ASP A 5 10.69 19.75 10.61
C ASP A 5 9.33 19.03 10.65
N THR A 6 8.79 18.79 11.85
CA THR A 6 7.51 18.11 12.12
C THR A 6 6.22 18.78 11.58
N PRO A 7 6.13 20.10 11.25
CA PRO A 7 4.86 20.69 10.82
C PRO A 7 4.33 20.19 9.48
N LEU A 8 5.19 20.09 8.46
CA LEU A 8 4.74 19.87 7.06
C LEU A 8 4.29 18.43 6.81
N ALA A 9 5.01 17.44 7.34
CA ALA A 9 4.62 16.03 7.24
C ALA A 9 3.30 15.72 7.95
N LEU A 10 3.02 16.36 9.08
CA LEU A 10 1.73 16.22 9.74
C LEU A 10 0.62 16.92 8.95
N GLU A 11 0.91 18.06 8.31
CA GLU A 11 -0.05 18.79 7.48
C GLU A 11 -0.51 18.01 6.23
N GLN A 12 0.38 17.24 5.60
CA GLN A 12 0.05 16.41 4.43
C GLN A 12 -0.71 15.13 4.80
N ILE A 13 -0.42 14.46 5.91
CA ILE A 13 -1.37 13.46 6.45
C ILE A 13 -2.66 14.15 6.91
N ALA A 14 -2.59 15.41 7.37
CA ALA A 14 -3.76 16.16 7.80
C ALA A 14 -4.65 16.68 6.66
N SER A 15 -4.21 16.64 5.40
CA SER A 15 -5.14 16.85 4.26
C SER A 15 -6.10 15.68 4.12
N LEU A 16 -5.76 14.49 4.62
CA LEU A 16 -6.71 13.40 4.82
C LEU A 16 -7.71 13.83 5.88
N LYS A 17 -9.00 13.75 5.54
CA LYS A 17 -10.08 14.05 6.47
C LYS A 17 -10.07 12.99 7.58
N LYS A 18 -10.16 13.41 8.85
CA LYS A 18 -10.34 12.46 9.94
C LYS A 18 -11.62 11.65 9.71
N SER A 19 -11.51 10.33 9.79
CA SER A 19 -12.64 9.40 9.76
C SER A 19 -12.73 8.64 11.07
N ASP A 20 -13.84 7.92 11.26
CA ASP A 20 -13.86 6.83 12.22
C ASP A 20 -12.77 5.80 11.88
N ARG A 21 -12.35 5.04 12.89
CA ARG A 21 -11.29 4.05 12.73
C ARG A 21 -11.73 2.96 11.75
N LEU A 22 -11.04 2.89 10.61
CA LEU A 22 -11.20 1.81 9.64
C LEU A 22 -10.50 0.52 10.13
N PRO A 23 -10.94 -0.66 9.66
CA PRO A 23 -10.33 -1.92 10.04
C PRO A 23 -8.93 -2.08 9.44
N VAL A 24 -8.12 -2.92 10.10
CA VAL A 24 -6.85 -3.43 9.56
C VAL A 24 -7.08 -4.85 9.07
N LEU A 25 -6.62 -5.16 7.86
CA LEU A 25 -6.79 -6.48 7.26
C LEU A 25 -5.47 -7.21 7.16
N PHE A 26 -5.53 -8.50 7.43
CA PHE A 26 -4.49 -9.45 7.08
C PHE A 26 -5.08 -10.44 6.07
N LEU A 27 -4.55 -10.44 4.84
CA LEU A 27 -5.03 -11.26 3.75
C LEU A 27 -3.94 -12.23 3.30
N GLY A 28 -4.19 -13.53 3.47
CA GLY A 28 -3.35 -14.56 2.86
C GLY A 28 -3.62 -14.61 1.35
N HIS A 29 -2.62 -14.30 0.53
CA HIS A 29 -2.77 -14.27 -0.94
C HIS A 29 -2.59 -15.65 -1.60
N GLY A 30 -1.67 -16.48 -1.08
CA GLY A 30 -1.41 -17.80 -1.63
C GLY A 30 -0.93 -17.76 -3.09
N SER A 31 -1.42 -18.68 -3.92
CA SER A 31 -1.09 -18.75 -5.34
C SER A 31 -1.60 -17.51 -6.10
N PRO A 32 -0.82 -16.90 -7.02
CA PRO A 32 -1.29 -15.83 -7.90
C PRO A 32 -2.58 -16.17 -8.65
N MET A 33 -2.81 -17.45 -8.98
CA MET A 33 -4.05 -17.89 -9.64
C MET A 33 -5.31 -17.62 -8.81
N ASN A 34 -5.18 -17.49 -7.49
CA ASN A 34 -6.29 -17.10 -6.62
C ASN A 34 -6.88 -15.74 -7.02
N ALA A 35 -6.06 -14.84 -7.57
CA ALA A 35 -6.50 -13.50 -7.95
C ALA A 35 -7.38 -13.51 -9.20
N ILE A 36 -7.16 -14.40 -10.18
CA ILE A 36 -7.86 -14.37 -11.47
C ILE A 36 -8.84 -15.53 -11.69
N GLY A 37 -8.61 -16.68 -11.06
CA GLY A 37 -9.46 -17.85 -11.22
C GLY A 37 -10.77 -17.75 -10.44
N ASP A 38 -11.82 -18.39 -10.94
CA ASP A 38 -13.08 -18.51 -10.18
C ASP A 38 -12.96 -19.59 -9.10
N ASN A 39 -12.59 -19.17 -7.90
CA ASN A 39 -12.37 -20.03 -6.73
C ASN A 39 -12.92 -19.39 -5.46
N GLU A 40 -12.88 -20.15 -4.36
CA GLU A 40 -13.41 -19.69 -3.07
C GLU A 40 -12.68 -18.45 -2.52
N TYR A 41 -11.37 -18.33 -2.74
CA TYR A 41 -10.58 -17.19 -2.28
C TYR A 41 -11.00 -15.90 -3.00
N ARG A 42 -11.05 -15.92 -4.34
CA ARG A 42 -11.51 -14.78 -5.14
C ARG A 42 -12.90 -14.32 -4.73
N ARG A 43 -13.85 -15.26 -4.62
CA ARG A 43 -15.24 -14.95 -4.23
C ARG A 43 -15.29 -14.35 -2.82
N SER A 44 -14.48 -14.85 -1.89
CA SER A 44 -14.41 -14.32 -0.52
C SER A 44 -13.81 -12.92 -0.48
N TRP A 45 -12.75 -12.63 -1.24
CA TRP A 45 -12.18 -11.28 -1.33
C TRP A 45 -13.12 -10.28 -1.98
N GLN A 46 -13.86 -10.69 -3.03
CA GLN A 46 -14.88 -9.85 -3.65
C GLN A 46 -16.03 -9.54 -2.69
N ALA A 47 -16.49 -10.54 -1.93
CA ALA A 47 -17.53 -10.34 -0.92
C ALA A 47 -17.06 -9.37 0.18
N LEU A 48 -15.83 -9.51 0.67
CA LEU A 48 -15.23 -8.61 1.65
C LEU A 48 -15.16 -7.17 1.12
N GLY A 49 -14.71 -6.98 -0.12
CA GLY A 49 -14.66 -5.67 -0.75
C GLY A 49 -16.05 -5.03 -0.89
N ALA A 50 -17.06 -5.83 -1.28
CA ALA A 50 -18.44 -5.37 -1.38
C ALA A 50 -19.03 -4.99 0.00
N GLU A 51 -18.78 -5.81 1.02
CA GLU A 51 -19.19 -5.52 2.40
C GLU A 51 -18.59 -4.19 2.88
N PHE A 52 -17.30 -3.97 2.64
CA PHE A 52 -16.63 -2.74 3.06
C PHE A 52 -17.17 -1.52 2.32
N GLY A 53 -17.40 -1.63 1.01
CA GLY A 53 -18.01 -0.54 0.23
C GLY A 53 -19.44 -0.21 0.66
N ALA A 54 -20.16 -1.17 1.26
CA ALA A 54 -21.52 -0.97 1.75
C ALA A 54 -21.58 -0.46 3.20
N THR A 55 -20.59 -0.79 4.03
CA THR A 55 -20.65 -0.58 5.49
C THR A 55 -19.69 0.48 6.01
N LEU A 56 -18.64 0.82 5.26
CA LEU A 56 -17.59 1.74 5.68
C LEU A 56 -17.46 2.92 4.71
N PRO A 57 -17.02 4.09 5.18
CA PRO A 57 -16.65 5.16 4.27
C PRO A 57 -15.46 4.72 3.40
N PRO A 58 -15.38 5.17 2.14
CA PRO A 58 -14.27 4.83 1.26
C PRO A 58 -12.95 5.32 1.89
N PRO A 59 -11.90 4.47 1.95
CA PRO A 59 -10.61 4.88 2.47
C PRO A 59 -10.03 5.98 1.57
N GLN A 60 -9.49 7.02 2.18
CA GLN A 60 -8.76 8.08 1.46
C GLN A 60 -7.34 7.63 1.07
N LEU A 61 -6.78 6.67 1.82
CA LEU A 61 -5.46 6.09 1.59
C LEU A 61 -5.45 4.66 2.11
N ILE A 62 -4.79 3.75 1.39
CA ILE A 62 -4.51 2.38 1.85
C ILE A 62 -3.00 2.21 1.94
N LEU A 63 -2.49 1.92 3.14
CA LEU A 63 -1.12 1.48 3.32
C LEU A 63 -1.06 -0.03 3.15
N CYS A 64 -0.53 -0.50 2.02
CA CYS A 64 -0.32 -1.92 1.75
C CYS A 64 1.07 -2.35 2.26
N ILE A 65 1.12 -3.44 3.03
CA ILE A 65 2.37 -4.07 3.47
C ILE A 65 2.39 -5.47 2.86
N SER A 66 3.37 -5.74 2.01
CA SER A 66 3.48 -7.00 1.27
C SER A 66 4.54 -7.93 1.88
N ALA A 67 4.24 -9.23 1.95
CA ALA A 67 5.20 -10.24 2.37
C ALA A 67 6.34 -10.45 1.36
N HIS A 68 6.13 -10.08 0.10
CA HIS A 68 7.12 -10.23 -0.97
C HIS A 68 8.02 -8.99 -1.12
N TRP A 69 7.72 -7.89 -0.44
CA TRP A 69 8.55 -6.70 -0.49
C TRP A 69 9.64 -6.76 0.57
N LEU A 70 10.75 -7.41 0.22
CA LEU A 70 11.89 -7.65 1.09
C LEU A 70 13.06 -6.75 0.69
N THR A 71 13.37 -5.78 1.53
CA THR A 71 14.39 -4.75 1.28
C THR A 71 15.47 -4.75 2.36
N GLU A 72 16.66 -4.25 2.03
CA GLU A 72 17.61 -3.81 3.06
C GLU A 72 17.15 -2.45 3.60
N GLY A 73 16.82 -2.40 4.89
CA GLY A 73 16.17 -1.24 5.50
C GLY A 73 14.65 -1.19 5.23
N TRP A 74 14.05 -0.05 5.55
CA TRP A 74 12.60 0.16 5.45
C TRP A 74 12.29 1.20 4.38
N TRP A 75 11.36 0.89 3.49
CA TRP A 75 11.05 1.72 2.33
C TRP A 75 9.55 1.95 2.17
N LEU A 76 9.20 3.06 1.52
CA LEU A 76 7.85 3.40 1.08
C LEU A 76 7.86 3.72 -0.41
N THR A 77 6.88 3.20 -1.13
CA THR A 77 6.64 3.60 -2.52
C THR A 77 6.09 5.02 -2.52
N ALA A 78 6.75 5.92 -3.22
CA ALA A 78 6.46 7.35 -3.28
C ALA A 78 6.22 7.83 -4.73
N MET A 79 5.59 6.96 -5.52
CA MET A 79 5.20 7.24 -6.90
C MET A 79 3.74 7.68 -6.96
N ASP A 80 3.39 8.69 -7.75
CA ASP A 80 1.99 9.07 -8.02
C ASP A 80 1.25 8.03 -8.88
N GLN A 81 1.99 7.31 -9.72
CA GLN A 81 1.49 6.27 -10.61
C GLN A 81 2.38 5.04 -10.50
N PRO A 82 2.29 4.27 -9.40
CA PRO A 82 3.08 3.07 -9.24
C PRO A 82 2.76 2.05 -10.35
N LYS A 83 3.81 1.46 -10.92
CA LYS A 83 3.70 0.38 -11.90
C LYS A 83 3.12 -0.88 -11.24
N THR A 84 2.31 -1.63 -11.99
CA THR A 84 1.98 -3.01 -11.60
C THR A 84 3.21 -3.89 -11.80
N ILE A 85 3.57 -4.65 -10.78
CA ILE A 85 4.67 -5.61 -10.82
C ILE A 85 4.13 -7.04 -10.77
N HIS A 86 4.81 -7.94 -11.47
CA HIS A 86 4.56 -9.38 -11.43
C HIS A 86 5.81 -10.05 -10.87
N ASP A 87 5.83 -10.25 -9.56
CA ASP A 87 6.96 -10.80 -8.79
C ASP A 87 6.98 -12.34 -8.73
N PHE A 88 6.29 -12.98 -9.68
CA PHE A 88 6.15 -14.43 -9.79
C PHE A 88 6.50 -14.92 -11.20
N GLY A 89 6.80 -16.21 -11.33
CA GLY A 89 7.16 -16.85 -12.59
C GLY A 89 6.54 -18.24 -12.76
N GLY A 90 6.50 -18.73 -14.00
CA GLY A 90 5.96 -20.06 -14.32
C GLY A 90 4.42 -20.13 -14.39
N PHE A 91 3.76 -18.99 -14.48
CA PHE A 91 2.29 -18.88 -14.54
C PHE A 91 1.78 -18.54 -15.96
N PRO A 92 0.48 -18.71 -16.24
CA PRO A 92 -0.12 -18.34 -17.53
C PRO A 92 0.00 -16.84 -17.84
N GLN A 93 0.03 -16.50 -19.14
CA GLN A 93 0.12 -15.12 -19.64
C GLN A 93 -0.97 -14.21 -19.07
N GLU A 94 -2.18 -14.74 -18.85
CA GLU A 94 -3.33 -14.03 -18.33
C GLU A 94 -3.04 -13.31 -16.99
N LEU A 95 -2.13 -13.84 -16.16
CA LEU A 95 -1.70 -13.17 -14.93
C LEU A 95 -0.80 -11.97 -15.18
N PHE A 96 0.09 -12.06 -16.18
CA PHE A 96 0.99 -10.98 -16.57
C PHE A 96 0.27 -9.86 -17.35
N ASP A 97 -0.91 -10.17 -17.91
CA ASP A 97 -1.76 -9.18 -18.58
C ASP A 97 -2.58 -8.35 -17.58
N VAL A 98 -2.69 -8.76 -16.32
CA VAL A 98 -3.41 -8.00 -15.28
C VAL A 98 -2.65 -6.73 -14.95
N GLN A 99 -3.28 -5.58 -15.19
CA GLN A 99 -2.77 -4.28 -14.77
C GLN A 99 -3.63 -3.72 -13.65
N TYR A 100 -2.99 -3.18 -12.61
CA TYR A 100 -3.60 -2.53 -11.47
C TYR A 100 -2.95 -1.14 -11.26
N PRO A 101 -3.30 -0.14 -12.08
CA PRO A 101 -2.74 1.21 -12.01
C PRO A 101 -3.42 2.01 -10.88
N ALA A 102 -3.23 1.57 -9.64
CA ALA A 102 -3.73 2.28 -8.48
C ALA A 102 -3.08 3.68 -8.39
N PRO A 103 -3.82 4.74 -8.09
CA PRO A 103 -3.22 6.05 -7.82
C PRO A 103 -2.36 5.95 -6.56
N GLY A 104 -1.12 6.40 -6.66
CA GLY A 104 -0.27 6.61 -5.49
C GLY A 104 -0.44 8.01 -4.92
N ASP A 105 0.25 8.26 -3.82
CA ASP A 105 0.25 9.54 -3.11
C ASP A 105 1.66 9.81 -2.58
N SER A 106 2.50 10.45 -3.42
CA SER A 106 3.89 10.72 -3.09
C SER A 106 4.05 11.63 -1.88
N ASP A 107 3.13 12.58 -1.73
CA ASP A 107 3.09 13.53 -0.61
C ASP A 107 2.81 12.81 0.70
N ALA A 108 1.80 11.92 0.73
CA ALA A 108 1.54 11.08 1.89
C ALA A 108 2.71 10.15 2.21
N ALA A 109 3.38 9.57 1.20
CA ALA A 109 4.57 8.74 1.41
C ALA A 109 5.72 9.53 2.05
N GLN A 110 5.99 10.76 1.56
CA GLN A 110 7.00 11.66 2.12
C GLN A 110 6.68 12.02 3.58
N ALA A 111 5.43 12.34 3.85
CA ALA A 111 4.96 12.63 5.19
C ALA A 111 5.11 11.42 6.14
N LEU A 112 4.70 10.22 5.70
CA LEU A 112 4.81 8.98 6.47
C LEU A 112 6.27 8.63 6.79
N SER A 113 7.19 8.80 5.84
CA SER A 113 8.62 8.59 6.06
C SER A 113 9.18 9.44 7.21
N GLN A 114 8.75 10.70 7.30
CA GLN A 114 9.21 11.62 8.34
C GLN A 114 8.59 11.32 9.71
N LEU A 115 7.32 10.89 9.72
CA LEU A 115 6.55 10.61 10.93
C LEU A 115 6.93 9.26 11.57
N VAL A 116 7.05 8.22 10.76
CA VAL A 116 7.33 6.87 11.22
C VAL A 116 8.84 6.72 11.41
N ARG A 117 9.28 6.91 12.65
CA ARG A 117 10.65 6.61 13.06
C ARG A 117 10.65 5.41 14.00
N GLN A 118 11.18 4.27 13.56
CA GLN A 118 11.52 3.22 14.50
C GLN A 118 12.55 3.77 15.49
N ARG A 119 12.45 3.41 16.78
CA ARG A 119 13.40 3.87 17.80
C ARG A 119 14.81 3.43 17.39
N GLY A 120 15.68 4.41 17.11
CA GLY A 120 17.06 4.18 16.70
C GLY A 120 17.29 3.95 15.20
N ALA A 121 16.25 4.06 14.36
CA ALA A 121 16.38 3.93 12.91
C ALA A 121 16.37 5.29 12.20
N ALA A 122 16.95 5.31 10.99
CA ALA A 122 16.76 6.41 10.05
C ALA A 122 15.27 6.52 9.61
N PRO A 123 14.85 7.66 9.03
CA PRO A 123 13.57 7.75 8.33
C PRO A 123 13.40 6.63 7.29
N LEU A 124 12.16 6.29 6.98
CA LEU A 124 11.87 5.31 5.91
C LEU A 124 12.42 5.84 4.58
N GLY A 125 13.10 5.02 3.81
CA GLY A 125 13.51 5.36 2.45
C GLY A 125 12.28 5.60 1.57
N LEU A 126 12.42 6.49 0.58
CA LEU A 126 11.38 6.73 -0.41
C LEU A 126 11.84 6.15 -1.74
N ASP A 127 11.04 5.23 -2.27
CA ASP A 127 11.23 4.63 -3.57
C ASP A 127 10.35 5.34 -4.59
N VAL A 128 10.97 6.07 -5.51
CA VAL A 128 10.31 6.99 -6.45
C VAL A 128 10.22 6.43 -7.88
N ASP A 129 10.77 5.25 -8.13
CA ASP A 129 10.89 4.69 -9.49
C ASP A 129 10.96 3.15 -9.55
N GLN A 130 11.38 2.52 -8.46
CA GLN A 130 11.55 1.08 -8.34
C GLN A 130 10.41 0.44 -7.54
N TRP A 131 10.72 -0.70 -6.92
CA TRP A 131 9.89 -1.36 -5.94
C TRP A 131 10.81 -2.06 -4.92
N GLY A 132 11.77 -1.31 -4.38
CA GLY A 132 12.97 -1.82 -3.69
C GLY A 132 14.10 -2.10 -4.68
#